data_AF-A0A0F9E613-F1
#
_entry.id   AF-A0A0F9E613-F1
#
_cell.length_a   1.000
_cell.length_b   1.000
_cell.length_c   1.000
_cell.angle_alpha   90.00
_cell.angle_beta   90.00
_cell.angle_gamma   90.00
#
_symmetry.space_group_name_H-M   'P 1'
#
loop_
_entity.id
_entity.type
_entity.pdbx_description
1 polymer ?
#
loop_
_entity_poly.entity_id
_entity_poly.type
_entity_poly.pdbx_seq_one_letter_code
_entity_poly.pdbx_strand_id
1 'polypeptide(L)'
;MSINPHVPGIGPLVCKAMFIGEAPGKEEHVKREPFVGSSGWEADRWLKTAGFIREHIRIDNVVQEKPPGNKISHFINLGNISKKRPISAAPRYEDWLLYVEDLRHRVERTTANVIVALGGTALFALTGIHGISKWRGSVIPCTLVEGRKVLPTYHPATVQRGSPLNRYIGIQDLFRAKKESEFLDIRRKERTLITDPTLDHIERWVRYAVDVKPLVAFDIEAINDEISHVSLSIEDDYAIVIPFLKPWSNVWSVNDEIKIWKLLEELLTTCPILAQGGSYDAYMMWRKLGIRVNLVEDTLVAQAIAFPGMEKSLDFLTSIHTDMPYYKDEGRLWSKPLADPDTFYRYNCKDSLATR
;
A
#
# COMPACT_ATOMS: atom_id res chain seq x y z
N MET A 1 -28.75 31.92 -3.22
CA MET A 1 -27.51 31.14 -3.38
C MET A 1 -27.31 30.90 -4.87
N SER A 2 -26.18 31.31 -5.43
CA SER A 2 -25.84 30.99 -6.82
C SER A 2 -25.62 29.48 -6.91
N ILE A 3 -26.55 28.75 -7.55
CA ILE A 3 -26.39 27.32 -7.81
C ILE A 3 -25.22 27.19 -8.79
N ASN A 4 -24.06 26.72 -8.33
CA ASN A 4 -22.98 26.37 -9.24
C ASN A 4 -23.48 25.26 -10.17
N PRO A 5 -23.31 25.38 -11.50
CA PRO A 5 -23.73 24.33 -12.41
C PRO A 5 -23.07 22.99 -12.08
N HIS A 6 -23.93 21.99 -12.01
CA HIS A 6 -23.60 20.59 -11.81
C HIS A 6 -22.87 20.02 -13.03
N VAL A 7 -21.84 19.22 -12.79
CA VAL A 7 -21.03 18.53 -13.79
C VAL A 7 -21.22 17.02 -13.56
N PRO A 8 -22.10 16.38 -14.34
CA PRO A 8 -22.38 14.95 -14.17
C PRO A 8 -21.19 14.13 -14.68
N GLY A 9 -21.04 12.91 -14.17
CA GLY A 9 -20.10 11.97 -14.78
C GLY A 9 -20.50 11.55 -16.19
N ILE A 10 -19.53 11.03 -16.94
CA ILE A 10 -19.70 10.55 -18.33
C ILE A 10 -19.36 9.07 -18.47
N GLY A 11 -19.75 8.48 -19.59
CA GLY A 11 -19.53 7.06 -19.89
C GLY A 11 -20.64 6.14 -19.37
N PRO A 12 -20.62 4.86 -19.78
CA PRO A 12 -21.71 3.91 -19.54
C PRO A 12 -21.81 3.47 -18.07
N LEU A 13 -23.01 3.12 -17.64
CA LEU A 13 -23.23 2.46 -16.34
C LEU A 13 -22.76 1.00 -16.36
N VAL A 14 -22.94 0.33 -17.51
CA VAL A 14 -22.40 -1.01 -17.76
C VAL A 14 -20.95 -0.87 -18.21
N CYS A 15 -20.02 -0.96 -17.26
CA CYS A 15 -18.58 -0.83 -17.49
C CYS A 15 -17.82 -1.77 -16.56
N LYS A 16 -16.54 -2.03 -16.88
CA LYS A 16 -15.65 -2.83 -16.03
C LYS A 16 -14.91 -2.01 -14.97
N ALA A 17 -14.74 -0.71 -15.22
CA ALA A 17 -14.02 0.20 -14.33
C ALA A 17 -14.70 1.58 -14.26
N MET A 18 -14.73 2.14 -13.06
CA MET A 18 -15.20 3.51 -12.79
C MET A 18 -14.05 4.32 -12.19
N PHE A 19 -13.85 5.55 -12.65
CA PHE A 19 -12.81 6.46 -12.17
C PHE A 19 -13.45 7.64 -11.45
N ILE A 20 -13.03 7.88 -10.20
CA ILE A 20 -13.58 8.93 -9.35
C ILE A 20 -12.49 9.95 -9.01
N GLY A 21 -12.69 11.18 -9.44
CA GLY A 21 -11.88 12.34 -9.07
C GLY A 21 -12.42 13.12 -7.87
N GLU A 22 -11.75 14.23 -7.57
CA GLU A 22 -12.10 15.11 -6.44
C GLU A 22 -13.35 15.96 -6.74
N ALA A 23 -13.23 16.88 -7.69
CA ALA A 23 -14.28 17.82 -8.07
C ALA A 23 -13.95 18.47 -9.43
N PRO A 24 -14.95 19.03 -10.15
CA PRO A 24 -14.74 19.83 -11.35
C PRO A 24 -13.79 21.02 -11.16
N GLY A 25 -12.90 21.22 -12.12
CA GLY A 25 -12.10 22.44 -12.26
C GLY A 25 -12.80 23.52 -13.10
N LYS A 26 -12.02 24.52 -13.52
CA LYS A 26 -12.54 25.66 -14.30
C LYS A 26 -13.09 25.23 -15.66
N GLU A 27 -12.37 24.35 -16.37
CA GLU A 27 -12.77 23.91 -17.71
C GLU A 27 -13.95 22.94 -17.66
N GLU A 28 -13.93 22.03 -16.68
CA GLU A 28 -15.02 21.09 -16.42
C GLU A 28 -16.33 21.82 -16.13
N HIS A 29 -16.27 22.90 -15.35
CA HIS A 29 -17.44 23.73 -15.04
C HIS A 29 -18.04 24.41 -16.28
N VAL A 30 -17.20 24.84 -17.22
CA VAL A 30 -17.65 25.51 -18.46
C VAL A 30 -18.20 24.49 -19.45
N LYS A 31 -17.50 23.37 -19.66
CA LYS A 31 -17.88 22.33 -20.62
C LYS A 31 -18.94 21.36 -20.09
N ARG A 32 -19.18 21.34 -18.77
CA ARG A 32 -20.07 20.39 -18.07
C ARG A 32 -19.68 18.92 -18.28
N GLU A 33 -18.39 18.66 -18.39
CA GLU A 33 -17.82 17.32 -18.53
C GLU A 33 -16.63 17.17 -17.57
N PRO A 34 -16.46 16.01 -16.91
CA PRO A 34 -15.36 15.79 -15.98
C PRO A 34 -14.06 15.50 -16.72
N PHE A 35 -12.92 15.88 -16.15
CA PHE A 35 -11.58 15.60 -16.69
C PHE A 35 -11.41 16.06 -18.15
N VAL A 36 -11.69 17.33 -18.42
CA VAL A 36 -11.51 17.96 -19.75
C VAL A 36 -10.47 19.08 -19.77
N GLY A 37 -10.04 19.53 -18.59
CA GLY A 37 -8.92 20.44 -18.41
C GLY A 37 -7.58 19.71 -18.38
N SER A 38 -6.52 20.45 -18.07
CA SER A 38 -5.13 19.95 -18.13
C SER A 38 -4.90 18.63 -17.38
N SER A 39 -5.49 18.43 -16.19
CA SER A 39 -5.40 17.15 -15.47
C SER A 39 -6.19 16.02 -16.14
N GLY A 40 -7.24 16.35 -16.89
CA GLY A 40 -7.99 15.40 -17.72
C GLY A 40 -7.16 14.87 -18.88
N TRP A 41 -6.45 15.76 -19.59
CA TRP A 41 -5.50 15.36 -20.64
C TRP A 41 -4.41 14.43 -20.12
N GLU A 42 -3.91 14.67 -18.91
CA GLU A 42 -2.94 13.77 -18.27
C GLU A 42 -3.59 12.43 -17.89
N ALA A 43 -4.82 12.44 -17.37
CA ALA A 43 -5.59 11.23 -17.09
C ALA A 43 -5.80 10.39 -18.36
N ASP A 44 -6.15 11.01 -19.48
CA ASP A 44 -6.34 10.34 -20.78
C ASP A 44 -5.08 9.64 -21.27
N ARG A 45 -3.91 10.25 -21.04
CA ARG A 45 -2.61 9.60 -21.32
C ARG A 45 -2.42 8.36 -20.47
N TRP A 46 -2.75 8.42 -19.19
CA TRP A 46 -2.62 7.27 -18.29
C TRP A 46 -3.57 6.14 -18.70
N LEU A 47 -4.84 6.47 -18.92
CA LEU A 47 -5.89 5.55 -19.37
C LEU A 47 -5.49 4.85 -20.65
N LYS A 48 -5.07 5.61 -21.68
CA LYS A 48 -4.64 5.07 -22.97
C LYS A 48 -3.45 4.11 -22.81
N THR A 49 -2.44 4.50 -22.02
CA THR A 49 -1.24 3.68 -21.81
C THR A 49 -1.57 2.39 -21.07
N ALA A 50 -2.50 2.43 -20.11
CA ALA A 50 -2.96 1.27 -19.36
C ALA A 50 -4.00 0.39 -20.10
N GLY A 51 -4.38 0.75 -21.34
CA GLY A 51 -5.34 -0.02 -22.13
C GLY A 51 -6.80 0.18 -21.74
N PHE A 52 -7.14 1.34 -21.17
CA PHE A 52 -8.53 1.78 -21.01
C PHE A 52 -8.97 2.63 -22.21
N ILE A 53 -10.19 2.36 -22.69
CA ILE A 53 -10.88 3.16 -23.70
C ILE A 53 -11.87 4.04 -22.94
N ARG A 54 -11.76 5.36 -23.08
CA ARG A 54 -12.52 6.34 -22.27
C ARG A 54 -14.03 6.14 -22.40
N GLU A 55 -14.49 5.75 -23.57
CA GLU A 55 -15.90 5.52 -23.90
C GLU A 55 -16.47 4.24 -23.26
N HIS A 56 -15.60 3.31 -22.82
CA HIS A 56 -16.00 2.04 -22.20
C HIS A 56 -15.92 2.05 -20.67
N ILE A 57 -15.51 3.17 -20.08
CA ILE A 57 -15.38 3.35 -18.63
C ILE A 57 -16.29 4.47 -18.16
N ARG A 58 -16.62 4.45 -16.88
CA ARG A 58 -17.33 5.55 -16.23
C ARG A 58 -16.31 6.50 -15.60
N ILE A 59 -16.43 7.81 -15.87
CA ILE A 59 -15.58 8.84 -15.25
C ILE A 59 -16.49 9.83 -14.51
N ASP A 60 -16.18 10.09 -13.25
CA ASP A 60 -16.99 10.95 -12.39
C ASP A 60 -16.14 11.63 -11.31
N ASN A 61 -16.76 12.46 -10.47
CA ASN A 61 -16.14 13.04 -9.28
C ASN A 61 -16.97 12.72 -8.03
N VAL A 62 -16.34 12.88 -6.85
CA VAL A 62 -17.06 12.86 -5.57
C VAL A 62 -18.01 14.05 -5.53
N VAL A 63 -17.47 15.26 -5.63
CA VAL A 63 -18.25 16.50 -5.66
C VAL A 63 -18.52 16.87 -7.12
N GLN A 64 -19.78 17.12 -7.48
CA GLN A 64 -20.20 17.41 -8.86
C GLN A 64 -20.37 18.91 -9.16
N GLU A 65 -19.86 19.78 -8.29
CA GLU A 65 -19.76 21.23 -8.54
C GLU A 65 -18.32 21.72 -8.37
N LYS A 66 -17.99 22.82 -9.04
CA LYS A 66 -16.68 23.46 -8.88
C LYS A 66 -16.57 24.10 -7.50
N PRO A 67 -15.62 23.70 -6.63
CA PRO A 67 -15.46 24.31 -5.32
C PRO A 67 -15.07 25.80 -5.41
N PRO A 68 -15.49 26.64 -4.46
CA PRO A 68 -15.04 28.03 -4.40
C PRO A 68 -13.52 28.13 -4.41
N GLY A 69 -12.98 28.91 -5.35
CA GLY A 69 -11.53 29.05 -5.55
C GLY A 69 -10.79 27.76 -5.90
N ASN A 70 -11.47 26.72 -6.42
CA ASN A 70 -10.91 25.37 -6.67
C ASN A 70 -10.30 24.73 -5.41
N LYS A 71 -10.87 25.01 -4.24
CA LYS A 71 -10.41 24.45 -2.96
C LYS A 71 -11.44 23.48 -2.40
N ILE A 72 -11.15 22.18 -2.50
CA ILE A 72 -11.99 21.12 -1.91
C ILE A 72 -12.17 21.26 -0.39
N SER A 73 -11.26 21.99 0.29
CA SER A 73 -11.37 22.32 1.72
C SER A 73 -12.65 23.06 2.12
N HIS A 74 -13.42 23.58 1.16
CA HIS A 74 -14.76 24.09 1.44
C HIS A 74 -15.75 22.98 1.78
N PHE A 75 -15.61 21.78 1.21
CA PHE A 75 -16.47 20.62 1.44
C PHE A 75 -15.87 19.66 2.45
N ILE A 76 -14.57 19.39 2.35
CA ILE A 76 -13.88 18.45 3.24
C ILE A 76 -12.44 18.87 3.51
N ASN A 77 -12.04 18.83 4.77
CA ASN A 77 -10.67 19.17 5.18
C ASN A 77 -9.81 17.92 5.39
N LEU A 78 -9.26 17.37 4.30
CA LEU A 78 -8.28 16.27 4.35
C LEU A 78 -6.82 16.75 4.45
N GLY A 79 -6.57 18.05 4.26
CA GLY A 79 -5.22 18.62 4.25
C GLY A 79 -4.67 18.94 5.64
N ASN A 80 -3.42 18.59 5.89
CA ASN A 80 -2.64 18.89 7.11
C ASN A 80 -3.43 18.74 8.43
N ILE A 81 -3.63 17.49 8.84
CA ILE A 81 -4.03 17.08 10.20
C ILE A 81 -3.12 17.73 11.27
N SER A 82 -1.91 18.19 10.88
CA SER A 82 -1.02 19.01 11.72
C SER A 82 -1.66 20.29 12.27
N LYS A 83 -2.72 20.84 11.64
CA LYS A 83 -3.50 21.96 12.18
C LYS A 83 -4.63 21.54 13.14
N LYS A 84 -4.76 20.25 13.47
CA LYS A 84 -5.78 19.65 14.37
C LYS A 84 -7.23 20.07 14.07
N ARG A 85 -7.53 20.56 12.86
CA ARG A 85 -8.93 20.88 12.51
C ARG A 85 -9.64 19.58 12.15
N PRO A 86 -10.81 19.30 12.76
CA PRO A 86 -11.56 18.09 12.42
C PRO A 86 -12.03 18.17 10.96
N ILE A 87 -12.17 17.01 10.32
CA ILE A 87 -12.61 16.90 8.92
C ILE A 87 -13.95 17.61 8.71
N SER A 88 -14.84 17.53 9.71
CA SER A 88 -16.17 18.14 9.75
C SER A 88 -16.17 19.67 9.92
N ALA A 89 -15.03 20.31 10.19
CA ALA A 89 -14.94 21.77 10.29
C ALA A 89 -14.91 22.48 8.92
N ALA A 90 -15.12 21.75 7.81
CA ALA A 90 -15.22 22.36 6.49
C ALA A 90 -16.51 23.22 6.39
N PRO A 91 -16.46 24.42 5.77
CA PRO A 91 -17.60 25.33 5.68
C PRO A 91 -18.90 24.74 5.13
N ARG A 92 -18.80 23.75 4.23
CA ARG A 92 -19.91 23.08 3.54
C ARG A 92 -19.83 21.56 3.74
N TYR A 93 -19.54 21.13 4.96
CA TYR A 93 -19.45 19.71 5.29
C TYR A 93 -20.79 18.97 5.13
N GLU A 94 -21.92 19.63 5.35
CA GLU A 94 -23.25 19.05 5.10
C GLU A 94 -23.44 18.71 3.62
N ASP A 95 -23.05 19.60 2.71
CA ASP A 95 -23.07 19.34 1.27
C ASP A 95 -22.15 18.17 0.89
N TRP A 96 -21.00 18.03 1.56
CA TRP A 96 -20.12 16.88 1.38
C TRP A 96 -20.85 15.55 1.68
N LEU A 97 -21.63 15.47 2.76
CA LEU A 97 -22.39 14.26 3.09
C LEU A 97 -23.41 13.94 1.99
N LEU A 98 -24.07 14.94 1.43
CA LEU A 98 -24.99 14.78 0.29
C LEU A 98 -24.26 14.26 -0.95
N TYR A 99 -23.07 14.79 -1.25
CA TYR A 99 -22.25 14.33 -2.38
C TYR A 99 -21.75 12.89 -2.20
N VAL A 100 -21.39 12.49 -0.98
CA VAL A 100 -20.98 11.11 -0.68
C VAL A 100 -22.16 10.14 -0.80
N GLU A 101 -23.34 10.53 -0.34
CA GLU A 101 -24.56 9.72 -0.49
C GLU A 101 -24.99 9.58 -1.96
N ASP A 102 -24.92 10.67 -2.74
CA ASP A 102 -25.14 10.59 -4.19
C ASP A 102 -24.09 9.72 -4.90
N LEU A 103 -22.81 9.84 -4.51
CA LEU A 103 -21.75 8.97 -5.02
C LEU A 103 -22.04 7.49 -4.73
N ARG A 104 -22.54 7.16 -3.53
CA ARG A 104 -22.96 5.80 -3.17
C ARG A 104 -23.96 5.26 -4.18
N HIS A 105 -25.04 6.00 -4.43
CA HIS A 105 -26.06 5.62 -5.41
C HIS A 105 -25.52 5.48 -6.83
N ARG A 106 -24.60 6.37 -7.24
CA ARG A 106 -23.96 6.27 -8.56
C ARG A 106 -23.10 5.02 -8.68
N VAL A 107 -22.33 4.68 -7.65
CA VAL A 107 -21.52 3.46 -7.62
C VAL A 107 -22.41 2.21 -7.68
N GLU A 108 -23.49 2.16 -6.89
CA GLU A 108 -24.45 1.05 -6.88
C GLU A 108 -25.06 0.76 -8.26
N ARG A 109 -25.32 1.82 -9.04
CA ARG A 109 -25.90 1.72 -10.38
C ARG A 109 -24.93 1.26 -11.45
N THR A 110 -23.63 1.21 -11.18
CA THR A 110 -22.62 0.77 -12.15
C THR A 110 -22.33 -0.73 -12.02
N THR A 111 -21.89 -1.37 -13.11
CA THR A 111 -21.38 -2.76 -13.07
C THR A 111 -19.87 -2.82 -12.88
N ALA A 112 -19.23 -1.72 -12.48
CA ALA A 112 -17.77 -1.64 -12.39
C ALA A 112 -17.21 -2.65 -11.39
N ASN A 113 -16.31 -3.51 -11.86
CA ASN A 113 -15.60 -4.47 -11.02
C ASN A 113 -14.55 -3.77 -10.14
N VAL A 114 -14.00 -2.65 -10.59
CA VAL A 114 -13.03 -1.84 -9.84
C VAL A 114 -13.39 -0.36 -9.90
N ILE A 115 -13.27 0.31 -8.77
CA ILE A 115 -13.41 1.77 -8.65
C ILE A 115 -12.03 2.36 -8.44
N VAL A 116 -11.52 3.13 -9.40
CA VAL A 116 -10.23 3.79 -9.31
C VAL A 116 -10.41 5.15 -8.65
N ALA A 117 -9.82 5.32 -7.46
CA ALA A 117 -9.86 6.56 -6.72
C ALA A 117 -8.67 7.45 -7.09
N LEU A 118 -8.93 8.54 -7.83
CA LEU A 118 -7.91 9.49 -8.27
C LEU A 118 -7.69 10.53 -7.17
N GLY A 119 -6.73 10.28 -6.28
CA GLY A 119 -6.34 11.18 -5.20
C GLY A 119 -7.00 10.89 -3.84
N GLY A 120 -6.54 11.62 -2.83
CA GLY A 120 -6.94 11.40 -1.43
C GLY A 120 -8.42 11.66 -1.14
N THR A 121 -9.05 12.62 -1.83
CA THR A 121 -10.48 12.93 -1.65
C THR A 121 -11.37 11.78 -2.09
N ALA A 122 -11.10 11.21 -3.27
CA ALA A 122 -11.83 10.04 -3.77
C ALA A 122 -11.59 8.80 -2.90
N LEU A 123 -10.32 8.57 -2.48
CA LEU A 123 -9.99 7.49 -1.56
C LEU A 123 -10.82 7.59 -0.27
N PHE A 124 -10.83 8.76 0.35
CA PHE A 124 -11.56 8.98 1.60
C PHE A 124 -13.06 8.81 1.42
N ALA A 125 -13.66 9.35 0.35
CA ALA A 125 -15.09 9.20 0.10
C ALA A 125 -15.53 7.74 -0.05
N LEU A 126 -14.70 6.93 -0.71
CA LEU A 126 -15.03 5.53 -1.01
C LEU A 126 -14.70 4.54 0.12
N THR A 127 -13.78 4.90 1.03
CA THR A 127 -13.19 3.95 1.99
C THR A 127 -13.06 4.47 3.42
N GLY A 128 -13.19 5.78 3.65
CA GLY A 128 -12.84 6.44 4.92
C GLY A 128 -11.34 6.51 5.22
N ILE A 129 -10.49 5.95 4.35
CA ILE A 129 -9.03 5.91 4.52
C ILE A 129 -8.39 7.22 4.04
N HIS A 130 -7.28 7.62 4.67
CA HIS A 130 -6.49 8.79 4.28
C HIS A 130 -5.01 8.43 4.06
N GLY A 131 -4.27 9.33 3.41
CA GLY A 131 -2.86 9.12 3.09
C GLY A 131 -2.66 8.45 1.74
N ILE A 132 -2.92 9.18 0.64
CA ILE A 132 -2.87 8.60 -0.71
C ILE A 132 -1.50 7.99 -1.06
N SER A 133 -0.39 8.58 -0.60
CA SER A 133 0.95 8.06 -0.87
C SER A 133 1.17 6.66 -0.27
N LYS A 134 0.53 6.36 0.87
CA LYS A 134 0.59 5.05 1.53
C LYS A 134 -0.25 4.02 0.79
N TRP A 135 -1.48 4.39 0.46
CA TRP A 135 -2.49 3.43 0.01
C TRP A 135 -2.53 3.22 -1.49
N ARG A 136 -1.93 4.10 -2.29
CA ARG A 136 -1.92 3.96 -3.76
C ARG A 136 -1.44 2.57 -4.19
N GLY A 137 -2.06 2.03 -5.24
CA GLY A 137 -1.81 0.68 -5.75
C GLY A 137 -2.38 -0.47 -4.91
N SER A 138 -2.88 -0.22 -3.69
CA SER A 138 -3.53 -1.25 -2.87
C SER A 138 -4.93 -1.57 -3.39
N VAL A 139 -5.23 -2.86 -3.61
CA VAL A 139 -6.61 -3.29 -3.88
C VAL A 139 -7.31 -3.53 -2.56
N ILE A 140 -8.28 -2.66 -2.23
CA ILE A 140 -8.94 -2.63 -0.92
C ILE A 140 -10.47 -2.65 -1.06
N PRO A 141 -11.21 -3.15 -0.05
CA PRO A 141 -12.66 -3.08 -0.06
C PRO A 141 -13.18 -1.63 -0.10
N CYS A 142 -14.27 -1.41 -0.81
CA CYS A 142 -15.05 -0.18 -0.72
C CYS A 142 -15.90 -0.23 0.53
N THR A 143 -15.78 0.75 1.43
CA THR A 143 -16.65 0.85 2.61
C THR A 143 -17.94 1.59 2.32
N LEU A 144 -17.98 2.37 1.22
CA LEU A 144 -19.17 3.09 0.80
C LEU A 144 -20.23 2.17 0.18
N VAL A 145 -19.80 1.16 -0.59
CA VAL A 145 -20.68 0.16 -1.21
C VAL A 145 -20.08 -1.22 -1.02
N GLU A 146 -20.75 -2.06 -0.25
CA GLU A 146 -20.31 -3.43 0.06
C GLU A 146 -20.17 -4.27 -1.22
N GLY A 147 -19.18 -5.18 -1.22
CA GLY A 147 -18.89 -6.05 -2.37
C GLY A 147 -18.15 -5.37 -3.53
N ARG A 148 -17.88 -4.05 -3.45
CA ARG A 148 -17.03 -3.35 -4.41
C ARG A 148 -15.60 -3.24 -3.90
N LYS A 149 -14.66 -3.09 -4.83
CA LYS A 149 -13.24 -2.83 -4.53
C LYS A 149 -12.78 -1.48 -5.09
N VAL A 150 -11.84 -0.89 -4.38
CA VAL A 150 -11.21 0.39 -4.70
C VAL A 150 -9.73 0.16 -4.97
N LEU A 151 -9.23 0.78 -6.03
CA LEU A 151 -7.80 0.93 -6.28
C LEU A 151 -7.46 2.42 -6.28
N PRO A 152 -6.84 2.96 -5.23
CA PRO A 152 -6.45 4.34 -5.19
C PRO A 152 -5.14 4.57 -5.97
N THR A 153 -5.03 5.76 -6.56
CA THR A 153 -3.79 6.24 -7.18
C THR A 153 -3.69 7.75 -7.05
N TYR A 154 -2.54 8.33 -7.40
CA TYR A 154 -2.37 9.77 -7.39
C TYR A 154 -3.35 10.47 -8.33
N HIS A 155 -3.77 11.69 -7.95
CA HIS A 155 -4.53 12.52 -8.88
C HIS A 155 -3.63 12.99 -10.05
N PRO A 156 -4.07 12.91 -11.31
CA PRO A 156 -3.26 13.32 -12.48
C PRO A 156 -2.70 14.75 -12.41
N ALA A 157 -3.44 15.65 -11.75
CA ALA A 157 -2.99 17.03 -11.49
C ALA A 157 -1.65 17.13 -10.72
N THR A 158 -1.22 16.07 -9.99
CA THR A 158 0.07 16.07 -9.26
C THR A 158 1.28 16.21 -10.18
N VAL A 159 1.20 15.69 -11.41
CA VAL A 159 2.24 15.84 -12.45
C VAL A 159 2.52 17.31 -12.74
N GLN A 160 1.45 18.11 -12.82
CA GLN A 160 1.54 19.55 -13.10
C GLN A 160 1.90 20.38 -11.86
N ARG A 161 1.76 19.80 -10.66
CA ARG A 161 2.10 20.42 -9.38
C ARG A 161 3.54 20.11 -8.93
N GLY A 162 4.38 19.59 -9.82
CA GLY A 162 5.80 19.37 -9.56
C GLY A 162 6.20 17.94 -9.23
N SER A 163 5.31 16.95 -9.41
CA SER A 163 5.62 15.52 -9.21
C SER A 163 5.52 14.74 -10.52
N PRO A 164 6.41 14.99 -11.50
CA PRO A 164 6.30 14.38 -12.83
C PRO A 164 6.38 12.85 -12.81
N LEU A 165 7.09 12.27 -11.84
CA LEU A 165 7.19 10.81 -11.67
C LEU A 165 5.87 10.14 -11.32
N ASN A 166 4.89 10.89 -10.79
CA ASN A 166 3.55 10.37 -10.53
C ASN A 166 2.83 9.92 -11.80
N ARG A 167 3.25 10.39 -12.98
CA ARG A 167 2.78 9.85 -14.27
C ARG A 167 3.04 8.34 -14.36
N TYR A 168 4.29 7.93 -14.11
CA TYR A 168 4.69 6.53 -14.27
C TYR A 168 4.08 5.65 -13.18
N ILE A 169 4.04 6.16 -11.94
CA ILE A 169 3.40 5.48 -10.81
C ILE A 169 1.89 5.30 -11.07
N GLY A 170 1.21 6.35 -11.51
CA GLY A 170 -0.21 6.32 -11.84
C GLY A 170 -0.52 5.33 -12.97
N ILE A 171 0.29 5.31 -14.03
CA ILE A 171 0.16 4.32 -15.11
C ILE A 171 0.32 2.89 -14.58
N GLN A 172 1.29 2.63 -13.69
CA GLN A 172 1.48 1.31 -13.10
C GLN A 172 0.28 0.87 -12.25
N ASP A 173 -0.24 1.77 -11.42
CA ASP A 173 -1.47 1.52 -10.66
C ASP A 173 -2.66 1.23 -11.62
N LEU A 174 -2.71 1.89 -12.78
CA LEU A 174 -3.75 1.63 -13.78
C LEU A 174 -3.57 0.30 -14.53
N PHE A 175 -2.34 -0.20 -14.74
CA PHE A 175 -2.15 -1.56 -15.24
C PHE A 175 -2.74 -2.59 -14.27
N ARG A 176 -2.54 -2.38 -12.96
CA ARG A 176 -3.18 -3.19 -11.93
C ARG A 176 -4.70 -3.02 -11.97
N ALA A 177 -5.22 -1.80 -12.08
CA ALA A 177 -6.66 -1.56 -12.21
C ALA A 177 -7.25 -2.26 -13.44
N LYS A 178 -6.51 -2.31 -14.55
CA LYS A 178 -6.95 -3.00 -15.77
C LYS A 178 -7.12 -4.50 -15.52
N LYS A 179 -6.15 -5.14 -14.87
CA LYS A 179 -6.25 -6.55 -14.44
C LYS A 179 -7.43 -6.75 -13.49
N GLU A 180 -7.55 -5.92 -12.46
CA GLU A 180 -8.61 -6.00 -11.45
C GLU A 180 -10.01 -5.74 -12.01
N SER A 181 -10.13 -5.01 -13.13
CA SER A 181 -11.41 -4.73 -13.79
C SER A 181 -12.06 -5.98 -14.41
N GLU A 182 -11.34 -7.09 -14.52
CA GLU A 182 -11.84 -8.32 -15.12
C GLU A 182 -12.65 -9.21 -14.16
N PHE A 183 -12.60 -8.93 -12.85
CA PHE A 183 -13.29 -9.73 -11.83
C PHE A 183 -13.72 -8.86 -10.65
N LEU A 184 -14.85 -9.18 -10.02
CA LEU A 184 -15.41 -8.37 -8.94
C LEU A 184 -14.62 -8.51 -7.63
N ASP A 185 -14.28 -9.76 -7.26
CA ASP A 185 -13.68 -10.06 -5.96
C ASP A 185 -12.25 -9.52 -5.82
N ILE A 186 -11.80 -9.38 -4.58
CA ILE A 186 -10.38 -9.11 -4.29
C ILE A 186 -9.66 -10.46 -4.23
N ARG A 187 -8.73 -10.67 -5.15
CA ARG A 187 -7.92 -11.89 -5.23
C ARG A 187 -6.51 -11.59 -4.71
N ARG A 188 -6.09 -12.29 -3.66
CA ARG A 188 -4.74 -12.19 -3.09
C ARG A 188 -4.13 -13.56 -3.00
N LYS A 189 -2.81 -13.63 -3.17
CA LYS A 189 -2.02 -14.80 -2.84
C LYS A 189 -2.19 -15.10 -1.35
N GLU A 190 -2.60 -16.32 -1.05
CA GLU A 190 -2.66 -16.82 0.32
C GLU A 190 -1.23 -16.90 0.87
N ARG A 191 -1.05 -16.53 2.14
CA ARG A 191 0.26 -16.43 2.77
C ARG A 191 0.25 -17.10 4.12
N THR A 192 1.22 -17.96 4.35
CA THR A 192 1.44 -18.65 5.61
C THR A 192 2.46 -17.87 6.43
N LEU A 193 2.02 -17.35 7.58
CA LEU A 193 2.87 -16.62 8.52
C LEU A 193 3.03 -17.45 9.79
N ILE A 194 4.24 -17.90 10.07
CA ILE A 194 4.57 -18.67 11.27
C ILE A 194 5.25 -17.73 12.27
N THR A 195 4.60 -17.48 13.41
CA THR A 195 5.04 -16.48 14.39
C THR A 195 5.43 -17.04 15.77
N ASP A 196 5.07 -18.29 16.05
CA ASP A 196 5.46 -19.03 17.26
C ASP A 196 5.93 -20.45 16.85
N PRO A 197 7.04 -20.56 16.09
CA PRO A 197 7.53 -21.87 15.65
C PRO A 197 8.07 -22.68 16.83
N THR A 198 8.02 -24.01 16.73
CA THR A 198 8.74 -24.90 17.67
C THR A 198 10.21 -25.02 17.25
N LEU A 199 11.08 -25.45 18.18
CA LEU A 199 12.50 -25.70 17.85
C LEU A 199 12.66 -26.71 16.70
N ASP A 200 11.87 -27.78 16.70
CA ASP A 200 11.86 -28.78 15.62
C ASP A 200 11.44 -28.18 14.28
N HIS A 201 10.48 -27.25 14.28
CA HIS A 201 10.07 -26.56 13.07
C HIS A 201 11.19 -25.67 12.52
N ILE A 202 11.85 -24.89 13.40
CA ILE A 202 13.01 -24.06 13.04
C ILE A 202 14.11 -24.93 12.45
N GLU A 203 14.47 -26.03 13.13
CA GLU A 203 15.54 -26.91 12.69
C GLU A 203 15.25 -27.51 11.31
N ARG A 204 14.04 -28.04 11.08
CA ARG A 204 13.66 -28.59 9.77
C ARG A 204 13.68 -27.54 8.67
N TRP A 205 13.14 -26.35 8.95
CA TRP A 205 13.09 -25.26 7.97
C TRP A 205 14.50 -24.79 7.60
N VAL A 206 15.35 -24.54 8.60
CA VAL A 206 16.73 -24.07 8.38
C VAL A 206 17.56 -25.12 7.67
N ARG A 207 17.50 -26.40 8.07
CA ARG A 207 18.24 -27.47 7.40
C ARG A 207 17.85 -27.59 5.93
N TYR A 208 16.55 -27.55 5.62
CA TYR A 208 16.08 -27.55 4.24
C TYR A 208 16.66 -26.36 3.44
N ALA A 209 16.62 -25.16 4.01
CA ALA A 209 17.18 -23.98 3.35
C ALA A 209 18.70 -24.07 3.15
N VAL A 210 19.46 -24.59 4.12
CA VAL A 210 20.92 -24.79 4.01
C VAL A 210 21.28 -25.85 2.97
N ASP A 211 20.48 -26.92 2.87
CA ASP A 211 20.69 -27.99 1.88
C ASP A 211 20.43 -27.51 0.45
N VAL A 212 19.34 -26.76 0.25
CA VAL A 212 18.91 -26.27 -1.08
C VAL A 212 19.63 -24.99 -1.50
N LYS A 213 20.03 -24.16 -0.53
CA LYS A 213 20.63 -22.83 -0.70
C LYS A 213 19.81 -21.88 -1.58
N PRO A 214 18.50 -21.69 -1.31
CA PRO A 214 17.71 -20.71 -2.04
C PRO A 214 18.13 -19.28 -1.67
N LEU A 215 17.66 -18.30 -2.43
CA LEU A 215 17.72 -16.89 -2.02
C LEU A 215 16.77 -16.69 -0.83
N VAL A 216 17.32 -16.33 0.33
CA VAL A 216 16.56 -16.16 1.58
C VAL A 216 16.33 -14.67 1.85
N ALA A 217 15.07 -14.25 1.88
CA ALA A 217 14.68 -12.94 2.40
C ALA A 217 14.88 -12.91 3.91
N PHE A 218 15.58 -11.90 4.40
CA PHE A 218 16.02 -11.75 5.80
C PHE A 218 15.72 -10.34 6.30
N ASP A 219 15.17 -10.27 7.51
CA ASP A 219 14.98 -9.02 8.25
C ASP A 219 15.06 -9.29 9.76
N ILE A 220 15.49 -8.29 10.53
CA ILE A 220 15.45 -8.36 11.99
C ILE A 220 14.74 -7.15 12.59
N GLU A 221 14.26 -7.33 13.81
CA GLU A 221 13.80 -6.22 14.63
C GLU A 221 14.56 -6.20 15.95
N ALA A 222 14.96 -5.01 16.40
CA ALA A 222 15.73 -4.83 17.62
C ALA A 222 14.95 -4.02 18.67
N ILE A 223 14.99 -4.46 19.92
CA ILE A 223 14.40 -3.78 21.08
C ILE A 223 15.49 -3.59 22.13
N ASN A 224 15.67 -2.35 22.61
CA ASN A 224 16.70 -2.02 23.60
C ASN A 224 18.12 -2.48 23.19
N ASP A 225 18.45 -2.30 21.91
CA ASP A 225 19.72 -2.72 21.31
C ASP A 225 19.92 -4.24 21.23
N GLU A 226 18.93 -5.06 21.58
CA GLU A 226 18.96 -6.52 21.47
C GLU A 226 18.09 -7.02 20.32
N ILE A 227 18.51 -8.11 19.66
CA ILE A 227 17.75 -8.72 18.56
C ILE A 227 16.50 -9.36 19.17
N SER A 228 15.34 -8.82 18.84
CA SER A 228 14.06 -9.25 19.40
C SER A 228 13.51 -10.47 18.66
N HIS A 229 13.63 -10.47 17.33
CA HIS A 229 13.22 -11.56 16.46
C HIS A 229 13.90 -11.44 15.10
N VAL A 230 13.91 -12.56 14.38
CA VAL A 230 14.44 -12.68 13.02
C VAL A 230 13.32 -13.20 12.11
N SER A 231 13.04 -12.52 11.00
CA SER A 231 12.11 -12.97 9.97
C SER A 231 12.86 -13.52 8.76
N LEU A 232 12.38 -14.66 8.26
CA LEU A 232 12.96 -15.37 7.14
C LEU A 232 11.87 -15.83 6.17
N SER A 233 12.19 -15.81 4.88
CA SER A 233 11.34 -16.34 3.83
C SER A 233 12.19 -16.84 2.66
N ILE A 234 11.81 -17.97 2.08
CA ILE A 234 12.44 -18.51 0.85
C ILE A 234 11.50 -18.41 -0.37
N GLU A 235 10.21 -18.20 -0.12
CA GLU A 235 9.11 -18.09 -1.09
C GLU A 235 8.23 -16.87 -0.76
N ASP A 236 7.58 -16.28 -1.75
CA ASP A 236 6.73 -15.07 -1.62
C ASP A 236 5.36 -15.32 -0.94
N ASP A 237 5.09 -16.55 -0.48
CA ASP A 237 3.89 -16.93 0.29
C ASP A 237 4.15 -17.61 1.64
N TYR A 238 5.40 -17.83 2.05
CA TYR A 238 5.72 -18.46 3.31
C TYR A 238 6.81 -17.69 4.04
N ALA A 239 6.52 -17.26 5.27
CA ALA A 239 7.47 -16.61 6.15
C ALA A 239 7.40 -17.17 7.56
N ILE A 240 8.57 -17.28 8.18
CA ILE A 240 8.76 -17.69 9.56
C ILE A 240 9.47 -16.58 10.33
N VAL A 241 8.91 -16.23 11.49
CA VAL A 241 9.56 -15.37 12.48
C VAL A 241 10.00 -16.24 13.65
N ILE A 242 11.25 -16.04 14.06
CA ILE A 242 11.86 -16.69 15.21
C ILE A 242 12.02 -15.63 16.30
N PRO A 243 11.15 -15.63 17.32
CA PRO A 243 11.22 -14.63 18.40
C PRO A 243 12.22 -15.05 19.48
N PHE A 244 13.01 -14.09 19.97
CA PHE A 244 13.95 -14.29 21.08
C PHE A 244 13.50 -13.56 22.34
N LEU A 245 12.83 -12.42 22.16
CA LEU A 245 12.29 -11.59 23.24
C LEU A 245 10.75 -11.53 23.16
N LYS A 246 10.08 -11.85 24.27
CA LYS A 246 8.69 -11.48 24.54
C LYS A 246 8.70 -10.30 25.54
N PRO A 247 7.62 -9.52 25.67
CA PRO A 247 7.54 -8.49 26.71
C PRO A 247 7.91 -9.11 28.06
N TRP A 248 8.99 -8.60 28.66
CA TRP A 248 9.46 -8.97 30.01
C TRP A 248 10.02 -10.39 30.19
N SER A 249 10.29 -11.16 29.11
CA SER A 249 10.86 -12.51 29.21
C SER A 249 11.58 -12.99 27.95
N ASN A 250 12.51 -13.94 28.12
CA ASN A 250 13.10 -14.69 27.01
C ASN A 250 12.12 -15.77 26.52
N VAL A 251 12.15 -16.04 25.22
CA VAL A 251 11.28 -17.06 24.61
C VAL A 251 11.81 -18.47 24.84
N TRP A 252 13.13 -18.64 24.75
CA TRP A 252 13.78 -19.95 24.70
C TRP A 252 14.53 -20.26 25.99
N SER A 253 14.73 -21.55 26.24
CA SER A 253 15.78 -21.98 27.17
C SER A 253 17.14 -21.57 26.62
N VAL A 254 18.12 -21.31 27.48
CA VAL A 254 19.49 -20.94 27.04
C VAL A 254 20.07 -21.96 26.05
N ASN A 255 19.83 -23.26 26.29
CA ASN A 255 20.33 -24.32 25.41
C ASN A 255 19.65 -24.32 24.04
N ASP A 256 18.35 -24.05 23.98
CA ASP A 256 17.62 -24.03 22.71
C ASP A 256 17.92 -22.76 21.93
N GLU A 257 18.07 -21.62 22.62
CA GLU A 257 18.50 -20.37 22.01
C GLU A 257 19.88 -20.51 21.34
N ILE A 258 20.85 -21.11 22.02
CA ILE A 258 22.18 -21.39 21.45
C ILE A 258 22.08 -22.26 20.18
N LYS A 259 21.19 -23.28 20.18
CA LYS A 259 20.98 -24.12 18.99
C LYS A 259 20.40 -23.30 17.83
N ILE A 260 19.39 -22.47 18.11
CA ILE A 260 18.75 -21.62 17.11
C ILE A 260 19.78 -20.65 16.52
N TRP A 261 20.60 -20.00 17.34
CA TRP A 261 21.64 -19.09 16.83
C TRP A 261 22.67 -19.79 15.97
N LYS A 262 23.09 -21.02 16.30
CA LYS A 262 23.99 -21.82 15.46
C LYS A 262 23.35 -22.19 14.11
N LEU A 263 22.07 -22.55 14.12
CA LEU A 263 21.32 -22.82 12.89
C LEU A 263 21.23 -21.56 12.01
N LEU A 264 20.92 -20.41 12.61
CA LEU A 264 20.87 -19.13 11.91
C LEU A 264 22.24 -18.68 11.40
N GLU A 265 23.31 -18.90 12.17
CA GLU A 265 24.68 -18.63 11.73
C GLU A 265 25.02 -19.44 10.47
N GLU A 266 24.76 -20.75 10.48
CA GLU A 266 24.97 -21.62 9.32
C GLU A 266 24.18 -21.14 8.11
N LEU A 267 22.88 -20.85 8.28
CA LEU A 267 22.03 -20.36 7.19
C LEU A 267 22.50 -19.02 6.63
N LEU A 268 22.70 -18.03 7.49
CA LEU A 268 23.01 -16.65 7.06
C LEU A 268 24.41 -16.52 6.47
N THR A 269 25.34 -17.42 6.81
CA THR A 269 26.69 -17.42 6.25
C THR A 269 26.80 -18.25 4.97
N THR A 270 25.96 -19.26 4.77
CA THR A 270 26.07 -20.19 3.64
C THR A 270 25.07 -19.96 2.51
N CYS A 271 23.85 -19.50 2.82
CA CYS A 271 22.83 -19.20 1.82
C CYS A 271 23.02 -17.79 1.25
N PRO A 272 22.63 -17.54 -0.01
CA PRO A 272 22.52 -16.18 -0.53
C PRO A 272 21.37 -15.44 0.17
N ILE A 273 21.65 -14.27 0.75
CA ILE A 273 20.68 -13.48 1.49
C ILE A 273 20.22 -12.25 0.69
N LEU A 274 18.90 -12.07 0.64
CA LEU A 274 18.20 -10.90 0.12
C LEU A 274 17.62 -10.10 1.30
N ALA A 275 17.72 -8.78 1.28
CA ALA A 275 17.13 -7.94 2.31
C ALA A 275 16.60 -6.61 1.75
N GLN A 276 16.04 -5.79 2.63
CA GLN A 276 15.61 -4.43 2.36
C GLN A 276 16.29 -3.46 3.32
N GLY A 277 17.30 -2.72 2.87
CA GLY A 277 18.14 -1.94 3.78
C GLY A 277 19.06 -2.79 4.66
N GLY A 278 19.42 -3.99 4.20
CA GLY A 278 20.05 -5.07 4.98
C GLY A 278 21.42 -4.74 5.59
N SER A 279 22.01 -3.59 5.22
CA SER A 279 23.24 -3.08 5.84
C SER A 279 23.13 -2.91 7.36
N TYR A 280 21.95 -2.51 7.86
CA TYR A 280 21.72 -2.35 9.30
C TYR A 280 21.59 -3.72 9.97
N ASP A 281 20.79 -4.61 9.41
CA ASP A 281 20.53 -5.96 9.92
C ASP A 281 21.82 -6.79 9.97
N ALA A 282 22.59 -6.79 8.88
CA ALA A 282 23.89 -7.47 8.82
C ALA A 282 24.88 -6.90 9.84
N TYR A 283 24.91 -5.57 10.04
CA TYR A 283 25.73 -4.94 11.07
C TYR A 283 25.31 -5.37 12.48
N MET A 284 24.02 -5.42 12.77
CA MET A 284 23.49 -5.86 14.06
C MET A 284 23.86 -7.31 14.36
N MET A 285 23.69 -8.21 13.39
CA MET A 285 24.09 -9.62 13.50
C MET A 285 25.59 -9.76 13.79
N TRP A 286 26.44 -9.03 13.06
CA TRP A 286 27.88 -9.09 13.26
C TRP A 286 28.29 -8.52 14.63
N ARG A 287 27.75 -7.35 15.00
CA ARG A 287 28.11 -6.68 16.25
C ARG A 287 27.69 -7.46 17.49
N LYS A 288 26.51 -8.08 17.47
CA LYS A 288 25.93 -8.77 18.64
C LYS A 288 26.35 -10.23 18.73
N LEU A 289 26.45 -10.92 17.59
CA LEU A 289 26.60 -12.38 17.55
C LEU A 289 27.86 -12.83 16.78
N GLY A 290 28.58 -11.92 16.13
CA GLY A 290 29.72 -12.27 15.27
C GLY A 290 29.33 -12.89 13.92
N ILE A 291 28.04 -13.01 13.62
CA ILE A 291 27.52 -13.65 12.41
C ILE A 291 27.71 -12.72 11.21
N ARG A 292 28.39 -13.21 10.17
CA ARG A 292 28.58 -12.49 8.91
C ARG A 292 27.51 -12.92 7.89
N VAL A 293 26.50 -12.08 7.72
CA VAL A 293 25.43 -12.31 6.75
C VAL A 293 25.98 -12.25 5.31
N ASN A 294 25.75 -13.30 4.53
CA ASN A 294 26.06 -13.39 3.10
C ASN A 294 25.02 -12.62 2.27
N LEU A 295 24.93 -11.31 2.51
CA LEU A 295 24.02 -10.40 1.83
C LEU A 295 24.46 -10.21 0.37
N VAL A 296 23.69 -10.77 -0.57
CA VAL A 296 24.00 -10.73 -2.01
C VAL A 296 23.14 -9.72 -2.77
N GLU A 297 21.97 -9.37 -2.25
CA GLU A 297 21.03 -8.46 -2.91
C GLU A 297 20.26 -7.61 -1.88
N ASP A 298 19.94 -6.37 -2.28
CA ASP A 298 19.13 -5.46 -1.47
C ASP A 298 18.10 -4.76 -2.35
N THR A 299 16.81 -4.97 -2.05
CA THR A 299 15.71 -4.47 -2.91
C THR A 299 15.66 -2.94 -3.00
N LEU A 300 16.08 -2.21 -1.96
CA LEU A 300 16.10 -0.75 -1.99
C LEU A 300 17.26 -0.23 -2.84
N VAL A 301 18.39 -0.96 -2.86
CA VAL A 301 19.52 -0.67 -3.75
C VAL A 301 19.17 -1.00 -5.19
N ALA A 302 18.61 -2.19 -5.45
CA ALA A 302 18.16 -2.60 -6.78
C ALA A 302 17.17 -1.60 -7.38
N GLN A 303 16.18 -1.15 -6.60
CA GLN A 303 15.24 -0.10 -7.01
C GLN A 303 15.94 1.21 -7.36
N ALA A 304 16.89 1.65 -6.52
CA ALA A 304 17.60 2.90 -6.75
C ALA A 304 18.45 2.87 -8.03
N ILE A 305 18.97 1.70 -8.40
CA ILE A 305 19.73 1.48 -9.64
C ILE A 305 18.79 1.43 -10.84
N ALA A 306 17.70 0.65 -10.76
CA ALA A 306 16.78 0.44 -11.88
C ALA A 306 15.94 1.69 -12.20
N PHE A 307 15.52 2.43 -11.17
CA PHE A 307 14.63 3.60 -11.31
C PHE A 307 15.15 4.82 -10.54
N PRO A 308 16.25 5.45 -11.00
CA PRO A 308 16.82 6.61 -10.33
C PRO A 308 15.80 7.74 -10.12
N GLY A 309 15.71 8.24 -8.89
CA GLY A 309 14.81 9.32 -8.51
C GLY A 309 13.38 8.92 -8.16
N MET A 310 12.99 7.65 -8.37
CA MET A 310 11.74 7.12 -7.82
C MET A 310 11.89 6.80 -6.32
N GLU A 311 10.77 6.74 -5.62
CA GLU A 311 10.73 6.27 -4.24
C GLU A 311 11.22 4.81 -4.17
N LYS A 312 11.86 4.48 -3.06
CA LYS A 312 12.51 3.19 -2.86
C LYS A 312 12.25 2.59 -1.49
N SER A 313 11.30 3.14 -0.75
CA SER A 313 10.90 2.56 0.53
C SER A 313 10.20 1.23 0.28
N LEU A 314 10.23 0.34 1.28
CA LEU A 314 9.60 -0.97 1.14
C LEU A 314 8.10 -0.85 0.85
N ASP A 315 7.37 0.08 1.50
CA ASP A 315 5.93 0.29 1.21
C ASP A 315 5.66 0.70 -0.24
N PHE A 316 6.55 1.51 -0.82
CA PHE A 316 6.46 1.85 -2.24
C PHE A 316 6.70 0.61 -3.11
N LEU A 317 7.72 -0.20 -2.80
CA LEU A 317 8.00 -1.44 -3.55
C LEU A 317 6.88 -2.47 -3.43
N THR A 318 6.37 -2.70 -2.22
CA THR A 318 5.22 -3.58 -1.95
C THR A 318 4.06 -3.23 -2.88
N SER A 319 3.68 -1.96 -2.90
CA SER A 319 2.51 -1.51 -3.65
C SER A 319 2.73 -1.55 -5.17
N ILE A 320 3.97 -1.63 -5.65
CA ILE A 320 4.34 -1.65 -7.07
C ILE A 320 4.47 -3.10 -7.57
N HIS A 321 5.13 -3.96 -6.79
CA HIS A 321 5.55 -5.30 -7.20
C HIS A 321 4.70 -6.44 -6.62
N THR A 322 3.96 -6.22 -5.52
CA THR A 322 3.19 -7.27 -4.86
C THR A 322 1.69 -6.99 -4.87
N ASP A 323 0.88 -8.00 -4.56
CA ASP A 323 -0.56 -7.87 -4.36
C ASP A 323 -0.95 -7.55 -2.90
N MET A 324 0.04 -7.31 -2.03
CA MET A 324 -0.22 -6.94 -0.64
C MET A 324 -0.75 -5.50 -0.57
N PRO A 325 -1.84 -5.25 0.16
CA PRO A 325 -2.24 -3.89 0.46
C PRO A 325 -1.23 -3.24 1.41
N TYR A 326 -1.25 -1.91 1.50
CA TYR A 326 -0.48 -1.19 2.50
C TYR A 326 -0.72 -1.75 3.91
N TYR A 327 0.37 -2.15 4.58
CA TYR A 327 0.34 -2.74 5.91
C TYR A 327 1.31 -2.06 6.89
N LYS A 328 2.12 -1.07 6.45
CA LYS A 328 3.23 -0.55 7.27
C LYS A 328 2.79 0.13 8.57
N ASP A 329 1.56 0.64 8.65
CA ASP A 329 1.05 1.23 9.90
C ASP A 329 0.81 0.16 11.00
N GLU A 330 0.73 -1.13 10.64
CA GLU A 330 0.64 -2.25 11.59
C GLU A 330 1.90 -2.34 12.48
N GLY A 331 3.09 -2.02 11.94
CA GLY A 331 4.34 -1.99 12.68
C GLY A 331 4.43 -0.89 13.75
N ARG A 332 3.42 -0.01 13.85
CA ARG A 332 3.32 0.98 14.95
C ARG A 332 2.40 0.52 16.07
N LEU A 333 1.70 -0.60 15.89
CA LEU A 333 0.72 -1.08 16.86
C LEU A 333 1.39 -1.74 18.06
N TRP A 334 2.57 -2.35 17.89
CA TRP A 334 3.28 -3.06 18.96
C TRP A 334 3.75 -2.15 20.10
N SER A 335 3.99 -0.87 19.84
CA SER A 335 4.44 0.10 20.85
C SER A 335 3.30 0.66 21.69
N LYS A 336 2.05 0.26 21.42
CA LYS A 336 0.88 0.69 22.21
C LYS A 336 0.72 -0.15 23.48
N PRO A 337 0.14 0.42 24.56
CA PRO A 337 -0.22 -0.35 25.75
C PRO A 337 -1.13 -1.53 25.36
N LEU A 338 -0.85 -2.72 25.91
CA LEU A 338 -1.60 -3.97 25.67
C LEU A 338 -1.50 -4.54 24.24
N ALA A 339 -0.51 -4.11 23.44
CA ALA A 339 -0.31 -4.68 22.11
C ALA A 339 0.12 -6.16 22.18
N ASP A 340 -0.48 -6.97 21.31
CA ASP A 340 -0.10 -8.36 21.12
C ASP A 340 1.22 -8.45 20.34
N PRO A 341 2.28 -9.07 20.90
CA PRO A 341 3.55 -9.29 20.19
C PRO A 341 3.37 -10.00 18.84
N ASP A 342 2.36 -10.86 18.70
CA ASP A 342 2.06 -11.55 17.43
C ASP A 342 1.79 -10.57 16.28
N THR A 343 1.22 -9.40 16.57
CA THR A 343 1.00 -8.36 15.55
C THR A 343 2.34 -7.85 15.00
N PHE A 344 3.36 -7.73 15.85
CA PHE A 344 4.69 -7.30 15.41
C PHE A 344 5.38 -8.38 14.57
N TYR A 345 5.29 -9.63 15.01
CA TYR A 345 5.85 -10.77 14.28
C TYR A 345 5.18 -10.94 12.91
N ARG A 346 3.85 -10.85 12.83
CA ARG A 346 3.11 -10.89 11.55
C ARG A 346 3.51 -9.76 10.63
N TYR A 347 3.70 -8.55 11.16
CA TYR A 347 4.19 -7.41 10.40
C TYR A 347 5.59 -7.71 9.81
N ASN A 348 6.48 -8.29 10.61
CA ASN A 348 7.83 -8.60 10.16
C ASN A 348 7.86 -9.73 9.12
N CYS A 349 6.99 -10.75 9.25
CA CYS A 349 6.78 -11.73 8.19
C CYS A 349 6.37 -11.05 6.87
N LYS A 350 5.47 -10.05 6.91
CA LYS A 350 5.05 -9.32 5.70
C LYS A 350 6.20 -8.54 5.07
N ASP A 351 7.12 -8.00 5.86
CA ASP A 351 8.31 -7.32 5.34
C ASP A 351 9.20 -8.30 4.56
N SER A 352 9.52 -9.48 5.10
CA SER A 352 10.28 -10.49 4.36
C SER A 352 9.55 -11.00 3.11
N LEU A 353 8.24 -11.18 3.17
CA LEU A 353 7.43 -11.58 2.01
C LEU A 353 7.35 -10.51 0.94
N ALA A 354 7.31 -9.23 1.32
CA ALA A 354 7.27 -8.11 0.38
C ALA A 354 8.63 -7.87 -0.30
N THR A 355 9.71 -8.24 0.38
CA THR A 355 11.07 -8.21 -0.15
C THR A 355 11.35 -9.34 -1.14
N ARG A 356 10.74 -10.51 -0.92
CA ARG A 356 10.93 -11.70 -1.75
C ARG A 356 10.33 -11.58 -3.14
#